data_AF-A0A736I9A3-F1
#
_entry.id   AF-A0A736I9A3-F1
#
_cell.length_a   1.000
_cell.length_b   1.000
_cell.length_c   1.000
_cell.angle_alpha   90.00
_cell.angle_beta   90.00
_cell.angle_gamma   90.00
#
_symmetry.space_group_name_H-M   'P 1'
#
loop_
_entity.id
_entity.type
_entity.pdbx_description
1 polymer ?
#
loop_
_entity_poly.entity_id
_entity_poly.type
_entity_poly.pdbx_seq_one_letter_code
_entity_poly.pdbx_strand_id
1 'polypeptide(L)'
;MLNGFARYALTASSVAPVCLTLAFLAYINDNYKILVSSILLAVVSVVFCVFIIKQAQKYNPVTLKNLESASPADKEITNYFLTYLFPLISGPTTFMDWRLALFFYLSLFFYIKHSSSYSFNPILSIIFGFKFYEAEDDTGVSFVLLSTKPLANAKIKGLRVKKLTEHTYMIV
;
A
#
# COMPACT_ATOMS: atom_id res chain seq x y z
N MET A 1 -13.25 -15.53 3.34
CA MET A 1 -11.91 -15.75 3.93
C MET A 1 -10.80 -15.26 2.98
N LEU A 2 -10.86 -13.98 2.57
CA LEU A 2 -9.87 -13.32 1.70
C LEU A 2 -9.06 -12.23 2.46
N ASN A 3 -9.44 -11.89 3.70
CA ASN A 3 -8.87 -10.74 4.42
C ASN A 3 -7.37 -10.88 4.71
N GLY A 4 -6.90 -12.08 5.07
CA GLY A 4 -5.48 -12.31 5.33
C GLY A 4 -4.64 -12.20 4.05
N PHE A 5 -5.04 -12.89 2.98
CA PHE A 5 -4.32 -12.87 1.71
C PHE A 5 -4.33 -11.48 1.05
N ALA A 6 -5.47 -10.79 1.08
CA ALA A 6 -5.56 -9.42 0.59
C ALA A 6 -4.63 -8.47 1.36
N ARG A 7 -4.53 -8.63 2.69
CA ARG A 7 -3.57 -7.87 3.50
C ARG A 7 -2.13 -8.11 3.05
N TYR A 8 -1.72 -9.38 2.89
CA TYR A 8 -0.36 -9.70 2.41
C TYR A 8 -0.05 -9.08 1.04
N ALA A 9 -0.97 -9.20 0.09
CA ALA A 9 -0.79 -8.66 -1.25
C ALA A 9 -0.74 -7.12 -1.26
N LEU A 10 -1.59 -6.47 -0.46
CA LEU A 10 -1.59 -5.01 -0.32
C LEU A 10 -0.34 -4.49 0.38
N THR A 11 0.20 -5.22 1.35
CA THR A 11 1.49 -4.91 1.98
C THR A 11 2.66 -5.14 1.04
N ALA A 12 2.68 -6.23 0.28
CA ALA A 12 3.75 -6.48 -0.71
C ALA A 12 3.79 -5.36 -1.75
N SER A 13 2.63 -4.95 -2.24
CA SER A 13 2.51 -3.88 -3.23
C SER A 13 2.80 -2.49 -2.66
N SER A 14 2.57 -2.23 -1.37
CA SER A 14 3.04 -0.97 -0.76
C SER A 14 4.57 -0.90 -0.64
N VAL A 15 5.29 -2.03 -0.62
CA VAL A 15 6.77 -2.06 -0.61
C VAL A 15 7.37 -1.96 -2.03
N ALA A 16 6.60 -2.29 -3.07
CA ALA A 16 7.06 -2.32 -4.46
C ALA A 16 7.81 -1.07 -4.95
N PRO A 17 7.51 0.17 -4.53
CA PRO A 17 8.29 1.34 -4.93
C PRO A 17 9.77 1.28 -4.52
N VAL A 18 10.13 0.56 -3.44
CA VAL A 18 11.54 0.29 -3.07
C VAL A 18 12.26 -0.47 -4.17
N CYS A 19 11.57 -1.38 -4.85
CA CYS A 19 12.16 -2.14 -5.94
C CYS A 19 12.51 -1.23 -7.13
N LEU A 20 11.81 -0.11 -7.32
CA LEU A 20 12.14 0.87 -8.36
C LEU A 20 13.44 1.61 -8.03
N THR A 21 13.65 1.98 -6.77
CA THR A 21 14.91 2.63 -6.35
C THR A 21 16.09 1.67 -6.39
N LEU A 22 15.88 0.39 -6.03
CA LEU A 22 16.87 -0.67 -6.22
C LEU A 22 17.20 -0.92 -7.69
N ALA A 23 16.19 -0.95 -8.56
CA ALA A 23 16.37 -1.09 -10.00
C ALA A 23 17.21 0.07 -10.57
N PHE A 24 16.88 1.31 -10.19
CA PHE A 24 17.66 2.48 -10.61
C PHE A 24 19.13 2.40 -10.15
N LEU A 25 19.37 1.99 -8.91
CA LEU A 25 20.73 1.83 -8.40
C LEU A 25 21.49 0.70 -9.12
N ALA A 26 20.82 -0.41 -9.40
CA ALA A 26 21.40 -1.52 -10.13
C ALA A 26 21.74 -1.16 -11.58
N TYR A 27 20.94 -0.30 -12.22
CA TYR A 27 21.23 0.24 -13.55
C TYR A 27 22.51 1.09 -13.53
N ILE A 28 22.69 1.96 -12.53
CA ILE A 28 23.90 2.80 -12.40
C ILE A 28 25.16 1.95 -12.17
N ASN A 29 25.03 0.80 -11.49
CA ASN A 29 26.15 -0.07 -11.15
C ASN A 29 26.33 -1.26 -12.13
N ASP A 30 25.70 -1.22 -13.31
CA ASP A 30 25.75 -2.29 -14.32
C ASP A 30 25.37 -3.70 -13.81
N ASN A 31 24.57 -3.76 -12.73
CA ASN A 31 24.17 -5.02 -12.11
C ASN A 31 22.82 -5.49 -12.65
N TYR A 32 22.86 -6.08 -13.85
CA TYR A 32 21.67 -6.58 -14.54
C TYR A 32 20.87 -7.62 -13.75
N LYS A 33 21.52 -8.41 -12.89
CA LYS A 33 20.82 -9.39 -12.05
C LYS A 33 19.87 -8.70 -11.07
N ILE A 34 20.36 -7.71 -10.34
CA ILE A 34 19.54 -6.96 -9.37
C ILE A 34 18.52 -6.08 -10.09
N LEU A 35 18.89 -5.48 -11.21
CA LEU A 35 17.98 -4.71 -12.06
C LEU A 35 16.76 -5.54 -12.48
N VAL A 36 16.99 -6.68 -13.14
CA VAL A 36 15.90 -7.53 -13.66
C VAL A 36 15.06 -8.10 -12.53
N SER A 37 15.69 -8.60 -11.45
CA SER A 37 14.94 -9.14 -10.30
C SER A 37 14.10 -8.08 -9.59
N SER A 38 14.61 -6.85 -9.45
CA SER A 38 13.87 -5.75 -8.81
C SER A 38 12.69 -5.29 -9.68
N ILE A 39 12.89 -5.14 -11.00
CA ILE A 39 11.81 -4.80 -11.94
C ILE A 39 10.75 -5.89 -11.94
N LEU A 40 11.16 -7.16 -12.03
CA LEU A 40 10.24 -8.29 -12.03
C LEU A 40 9.39 -8.31 -10.75
N LEU A 41 10.03 -8.11 -9.59
CA LEU A 41 9.33 -8.07 -8.30
C LEU A 41 8.34 -6.89 -8.20
N ALA A 42 8.71 -5.72 -8.73
CA ALA A 42 7.82 -4.56 -8.80
C ALA A 42 6.60 -4.85 -9.67
N VAL A 43 6.80 -5.37 -10.89
CA VAL A 43 5.72 -5.70 -11.84
C VAL A 43 4.79 -6.76 -11.26
N VAL A 44 5.34 -7.83 -10.69
CA VAL A 44 4.56 -8.89 -10.04
C VAL A 44 3.71 -8.31 -8.91
N SER A 45 4.30 -7.47 -8.06
CA SER A 45 3.57 -6.81 -6.96
C SER A 45 2.43 -5.92 -7.46
N VAL A 46 2.63 -5.16 -8.53
CA VAL A 46 1.58 -4.33 -9.16
C VAL A 46 0.46 -5.20 -9.71
N VAL A 47 0.77 -6.25 -10.47
CA VAL A 47 -0.22 -7.16 -11.06
C VAL A 47 -1.06 -7.83 -9.96
N PHE A 48 -0.42 -8.31 -8.90
CA PHE A 48 -1.13 -8.89 -7.75
C PHE A 48 -2.02 -7.88 -7.04
N CYS A 49 -1.56 -6.64 -6.84
CA CYS A 49 -2.36 -5.57 -6.27
C CYS A 49 -3.63 -5.34 -7.09
N VAL A 50 -3.47 -5.19 -8.41
CA VAL A 50 -4.57 -4.94 -9.34
C VAL A 50 -5.59 -6.09 -9.32
N PHE A 51 -5.10 -7.33 -9.32
CA PHE A 51 -5.94 -8.52 -9.23
C PHE A 51 -6.78 -8.53 -7.95
N ILE A 52 -6.17 -8.27 -6.79
CA ILE A 52 -6.87 -8.28 -5.50
C ILE A 52 -7.94 -7.19 -5.42
N ILE A 53 -7.64 -5.98 -5.88
CA ILE A 53 -8.61 -4.89 -5.89
C ILE A 53 -9.79 -5.21 -6.81
N LYS A 54 -9.54 -5.70 -8.02
CA LYS A 54 -10.62 -6.10 -8.94
C LYS A 54 -11.47 -7.24 -8.38
N GLN A 55 -10.84 -8.23 -7.77
CA GLN A 55 -11.54 -9.32 -7.08
C GLN A 55 -12.41 -8.79 -5.95
N ALA A 56 -11.87 -7.91 -5.09
CA ALA A 56 -12.62 -7.31 -3.99
C ALA A 56 -13.79 -6.45 -4.49
N GLN A 57 -13.59 -5.68 -5.56
CA GLN A 57 -14.66 -4.88 -6.17
C GLN A 57 -15.77 -5.76 -6.73
N LYS A 58 -15.45 -6.93 -7.27
CA LYS A 58 -16.45 -7.82 -7.87
C LYS A 58 -17.18 -8.68 -6.83
N TYR A 59 -16.47 -9.25 -5.86
CA TYR A 59 -17.02 -10.30 -5.00
C TYR A 59 -17.28 -9.89 -3.56
N ASN A 60 -16.68 -8.80 -3.05
CA ASN A 60 -16.91 -8.42 -1.66
C ASN A 60 -18.29 -7.79 -1.49
N PRO A 61 -19.06 -8.22 -0.47
CA PRO A 61 -20.39 -7.68 -0.23
C PRO A 61 -20.34 -6.21 0.15
N VAL A 62 -21.40 -5.49 -0.22
CA VAL A 62 -21.59 -4.10 0.22
C VAL A 62 -22.09 -4.12 1.66
N THR A 63 -21.42 -3.37 2.51
CA THR A 63 -21.77 -3.15 3.92
C THR A 63 -22.05 -1.66 4.14
N LEU A 64 -22.85 -1.35 5.16
CA LEU A 64 -23.09 0.02 5.58
C LEU A 64 -22.17 0.38 6.73
N LYS A 65 -21.55 1.56 6.67
CA LYS A 65 -20.78 2.15 7.77
C LYS A 65 -21.31 3.54 8.07
N ASN A 66 -21.43 3.84 9.37
CA ASN A 66 -21.65 5.21 9.82
C ASN A 66 -20.28 5.81 10.08
N LEU A 67 -20.09 7.03 9.61
CA LEU A 67 -18.83 7.75 9.65
C LEU A 67 -19.03 8.99 10.51
N GLU A 68 -18.28 9.08 11.61
CA GLU A 68 -18.32 10.21 12.55
C GLU A 68 -17.24 11.25 12.28
N SER A 69 -16.09 10.79 11.76
CA SER A 69 -15.01 11.65 11.32
C SER A 69 -14.35 11.05 10.08
N ALA A 70 -13.80 11.91 9.23
CA ALA A 70 -12.88 11.52 8.17
C ALA A 70 -11.89 12.66 7.92
N SER A 71 -10.61 12.32 7.85
CA SER A 71 -9.52 13.25 7.56
C SER A 71 -8.57 12.66 6.53
N PRO A 72 -7.94 13.47 5.66
CA PRO A 72 -6.95 12.97 4.72
C PRO A 72 -5.77 12.31 5.44
N ALA A 73 -5.35 11.13 4.96
CA ALA A 73 -4.26 10.36 5.56
C ALA A 73 -2.86 10.83 5.07
N ASP A 74 -2.63 12.14 4.97
CA ASP A 74 -1.45 12.71 4.31
C ASP A 74 -0.13 12.49 5.08
N LYS A 75 -0.20 12.36 6.42
CA LYS A 75 0.99 12.18 7.29
C LYS A 75 1.77 10.90 6.99
N GLU A 76 1.08 9.84 6.58
CA GLU A 76 1.69 8.55 6.28
C GLU A 76 2.53 8.63 4.99
N ILE A 77 2.12 9.43 4.01
CA ILE A 77 2.73 9.50 2.67
C ILE A 77 4.21 9.88 2.73
N THR A 78 4.58 10.85 3.56
CA THR A 78 5.97 11.31 3.72
C THR A 78 6.88 10.19 4.25
N ASN A 79 6.42 9.40 5.22
CA ASN A 79 7.19 8.32 5.81
C ASN A 79 7.43 7.18 4.80
N TYR A 80 6.41 6.82 4.01
CA TYR A 80 6.56 5.85 2.93
C TYR A 80 7.53 6.35 1.87
N PHE A 81 7.42 7.61 1.44
CA PHE A 81 8.32 8.20 0.46
C PHE A 81 9.79 8.13 0.90
N LEU A 82 10.10 8.54 2.14
CA LEU A 82 11.46 8.45 2.68
C LEU A 82 11.98 7.01 2.73
N THR A 83 11.11 6.08 3.12
CA THR A 83 11.45 4.64 3.16
C THR A 83 11.83 4.12 1.77
N TYR A 84 11.12 4.57 0.73
CA TYR A 84 11.41 4.18 -0.65
C TYR A 84 12.74 4.74 -1.17
N LEU A 85 13.15 5.91 -0.68
CA LEU A 85 14.44 6.53 -1.02
C LEU A 85 15.62 5.97 -0.21
N PHE A 86 15.37 5.17 0.82
CA PHE A 86 16.41 4.64 1.69
C PHE A 86 17.57 3.94 0.94
N PRO A 87 17.31 3.15 -0.13
CA PRO A 87 18.39 2.58 -0.92
C PRO A 87 19.33 3.62 -1.56
N LEU A 88 18.81 4.76 -2.00
CA LEU A 88 19.62 5.82 -2.61
C LEU A 88 20.56 6.49 -1.60
N ILE A 89 20.09 6.73 -0.37
CA ILE A 89 20.87 7.45 0.65
C ILE A 89 21.90 6.57 1.37
N SER A 90 21.74 5.24 1.32
CA SER A 90 22.60 4.28 2.00
C SER A 90 23.97 4.03 1.34
N GLY A 91 24.20 4.61 0.16
CA GLY A 91 25.42 4.43 -0.63
C GLY A 91 25.19 3.62 -1.92
N PRO A 92 25.98 3.87 -2.97
CA PRO A 92 25.69 3.37 -4.32
C PRO A 92 25.84 1.86 -4.47
N THR A 93 26.62 1.20 -3.61
CA THR A 93 26.97 -0.23 -3.75
C THR A 93 26.38 -1.10 -2.63
N THR A 94 25.87 -0.51 -1.54
CA THR A 94 25.37 -1.24 -0.36
C THR A 94 24.31 -2.28 -0.73
N PHE A 95 23.38 -1.89 -1.59
CA PHE A 95 22.30 -2.76 -2.03
C PHE A 95 22.64 -3.63 -3.25
N MET A 96 23.90 -3.63 -3.70
CA MET A 96 24.37 -4.53 -4.75
C MET A 96 24.68 -5.94 -4.23
N ASP A 97 24.74 -6.14 -2.91
CA ASP A 97 24.63 -7.48 -2.33
C ASP A 97 23.14 -7.86 -2.22
N TRP A 98 22.75 -8.89 -2.97
CA TRP A 98 21.39 -9.41 -2.97
C TRP A 98 20.91 -9.85 -1.58
N ARG A 99 21.82 -10.24 -0.67
CA ARG A 99 21.50 -10.62 0.71
C ARG A 99 21.01 -9.40 1.51
N LEU A 100 21.68 -8.27 1.35
CA LEU A 100 21.30 -7.01 2.00
C LEU A 100 19.99 -6.47 1.41
N ALA A 101 19.84 -6.50 0.08
CA ALA A 101 18.61 -6.09 -0.60
C ALA A 101 17.41 -6.95 -0.16
N LEU A 102 17.57 -8.27 -0.12
CA LEU A 102 16.52 -9.19 0.32
C LEU A 102 16.18 -8.99 1.80
N PHE A 103 17.20 -8.87 2.66
CA PHE A 103 16.99 -8.64 4.10
C PHE A 103 16.23 -7.34 4.35
N PHE A 104 16.60 -6.26 3.66
CA PHE A 104 15.92 -4.97 3.76
C PHE A 104 14.46 -5.06 3.28
N TYR A 105 14.22 -5.67 2.12
CA TYR A 105 12.87 -5.85 1.58
C TYR A 105 11.98 -6.66 2.54
N LEU A 106 12.48 -7.78 3.07
CA LEU A 106 11.75 -8.61 4.03
C LEU A 106 11.49 -7.85 5.33
N SER A 107 12.47 -7.10 5.83
CA SER A 107 12.32 -6.29 7.04
C SER A 107 11.22 -5.24 6.88
N LEU A 108 11.21 -4.53 5.75
CA LEU A 108 10.15 -3.56 5.43
C LEU A 108 8.79 -4.24 5.31
N PHE A 109 8.72 -5.37 4.62
CA PHE A 109 7.48 -6.13 4.46
C PHE A 109 6.90 -6.57 5.81
N PHE A 110 7.73 -7.17 6.69
CA PHE A 110 7.27 -7.59 8.01
C PHE A 110 6.90 -6.41 8.91
N TYR A 111 7.68 -5.31 8.85
CA TYR A 111 7.38 -4.09 9.58
C TYR A 111 6.01 -3.54 9.17
N ILE A 112 5.75 -3.33 7.88
CA ILE A 112 4.46 -2.79 7.41
C ILE A 112 3.32 -3.78 7.66
N LYS A 113 3.57 -5.09 7.57
CA LYS A 113 2.56 -6.10 7.88
C LYS A 113 2.12 -6.03 9.34
N HIS A 114 3.08 -5.93 10.27
CA HIS A 114 2.80 -5.92 11.71
C HIS A 114 2.37 -4.55 12.22
N SER A 115 2.82 -3.49 11.55
CA SER A 115 2.35 -2.13 11.75
C SER A 115 0.83 -2.08 11.75
N SER A 116 0.27 -1.58 12.85
CA SER A 116 -1.14 -1.18 12.94
C SER A 116 -1.40 0.11 12.16
N SER A 117 -0.35 0.86 11.78
CA SER A 117 -0.45 1.98 10.84
C SER A 117 -0.81 1.45 9.47
N TYR A 118 -2.04 1.77 9.10
CA TYR A 118 -2.59 1.93 7.77
C TYR A 118 -1.54 1.80 6.66
N SER A 119 -1.52 0.66 5.95
CA SER A 119 -0.62 0.50 4.81
C SER A 119 -1.07 1.39 3.65
N PHE A 120 -0.58 2.63 3.59
CA PHE A 120 -0.71 3.45 2.40
C PHE A 120 -0.05 2.70 1.24
N ASN A 121 -0.78 2.58 0.15
CA ASN A 121 -0.30 1.87 -1.02
C ASN A 121 -0.29 2.83 -2.21
N PRO A 122 0.88 3.33 -2.62
CA PRO A 122 0.99 4.29 -3.71
C PRO A 122 0.40 3.77 -5.02
N ILE A 123 0.44 2.45 -5.25
CA ILE A 123 -0.12 1.82 -6.44
C ILE A 123 -1.64 2.00 -6.49
N LEU A 124 -2.33 1.96 -5.35
CA LEU A 124 -3.78 2.23 -5.30
C LEU A 124 -4.10 3.68 -5.66
N SER A 125 -3.28 4.63 -5.21
CA SER A 125 -3.45 6.05 -5.58
C SER A 125 -3.18 6.27 -7.06
N ILE A 126 -2.06 5.76 -7.57
CA ILE A 126 -1.58 6.03 -8.94
C ILE A 126 -2.41 5.28 -9.99
N ILE A 127 -2.71 4.00 -9.78
CA ILE A 127 -3.38 3.15 -10.78
C ILE A 127 -4.90 3.26 -10.72
N PHE A 128 -5.47 3.34 -9.51
CA PHE A 128 -6.92 3.35 -9.31
C PHE A 128 -7.49 4.73 -8.95
N GLY A 129 -6.65 5.74 -8.71
CA GLY A 129 -7.09 7.08 -8.32
C GLY A 129 -7.67 7.14 -6.90
N PHE A 130 -7.33 6.17 -6.03
CA PHE A 130 -7.84 6.16 -4.67
C PHE A 130 -7.20 7.24 -3.80
N LYS A 131 -8.05 8.01 -3.14
CA LYS A 131 -7.71 8.93 -2.05
C LYS A 131 -7.90 8.20 -0.73
N PHE A 132 -6.98 8.44 0.21
CA PHE A 132 -6.93 7.77 1.50
C PHE A 132 -7.43 8.71 2.58
N TYR A 133 -8.38 8.23 3.37
CA TYR A 133 -8.91 8.93 4.52
C TYR A 133 -8.77 8.05 5.77
N GLU A 134 -8.32 8.64 6.86
CA GLU A 134 -8.49 8.06 8.18
C GLU A 134 -9.88 8.47 8.70
N ALA A 135 -10.72 7.47 8.95
CA ALA A 135 -12.10 7.66 9.34
C ALA A 135 -12.41 6.91 10.64
N GLU A 136 -13.37 7.42 11.39
CA GLU A 136 -13.86 6.81 12.62
C GLU A 136 -15.35 6.52 12.48
N ASP A 137 -15.79 5.36 12.98
CA ASP A 137 -17.20 4.99 13.00
C ASP A 137 -17.89 5.35 14.32
N ASP A 138 -19.20 5.09 14.37
CA ASP A 138 -20.05 5.25 15.56
C ASP A 138 -19.72 4.29 16.71
N THR A 139 -18.74 3.39 16.53
CA THR A 139 -18.21 2.52 17.59
C THR A 139 -16.88 3.03 18.16
N GLY A 140 -16.35 4.15 17.63
CA GLY A 140 -15.05 4.69 18.01
C GLY A 140 -13.86 3.92 17.43
N VAL A 141 -14.09 3.09 16.42
CA VAL A 141 -13.03 2.31 15.77
C VAL A 141 -12.54 3.06 14.53
N SER A 142 -11.24 3.40 14.52
CA SER A 142 -10.60 4.01 13.36
C SER A 142 -10.29 3.00 12.25
N PHE A 143 -10.47 3.41 11.00
CA PHE A 143 -10.21 2.61 9.81
C PHE A 143 -9.80 3.48 8.62
N VAL A 144 -9.20 2.85 7.61
CA VAL A 144 -8.88 3.49 6.34
C VAL A 144 -10.07 3.41 5.40
N LEU A 145 -10.48 4.56 4.91
CA LEU A 145 -11.49 4.68 3.87
C LEU A 145 -10.83 5.10 2.55
N LEU A 146 -11.01 4.28 1.52
CA LEU A 146 -10.58 4.57 0.16
C LEU A 146 -11.75 5.17 -0.63
N SER A 147 -11.51 6.31 -1.27
CA SER A 147 -12.50 6.97 -2.11
C SER A 147 -11.90 7.37 -3.44
N THR A 148 -12.63 7.17 -4.54
CA THR A 148 -12.24 7.67 -5.87
C THR A 148 -12.54 9.16 -6.05
N LYS A 149 -13.42 9.71 -5.21
CA LYS A 149 -13.80 11.14 -5.19
C LYS A 149 -13.40 11.79 -3.86
N PRO A 150 -13.05 13.08 -3.85
CA PRO A 150 -12.84 13.77 -2.58
C PRO A 150 -14.10 13.72 -1.71
N LEU A 151 -13.95 13.43 -0.42
CA LEU A 151 -15.03 13.51 0.54
C LEU A 151 -15.36 14.98 0.82
N ALA A 152 -16.62 15.36 0.61
CA ALA A 152 -17.12 16.71 0.92
C ALA A 152 -17.58 16.84 2.39
N ASN A 153 -18.01 15.73 3.01
CA ASN A 153 -18.48 15.70 4.39
C ASN A 153 -17.74 14.63 5.18
N ALA A 154 -17.31 14.99 6.39
CA ALA A 154 -16.65 14.09 7.34
C ALA A 154 -17.63 13.31 8.24
N LYS A 155 -18.95 13.51 8.06
CA LYS A 155 -20.01 12.78 8.78
C LYS A 155 -21.02 12.24 7.80
N ILE A 156 -21.14 10.92 7.68
CA ILE A 156 -22.02 10.26 6.71
C ILE A 156 -22.67 9.04 7.38
N LYS A 157 -24.01 8.99 7.39
CA LYS A 157 -24.75 7.81 7.86
C LYS A 157 -25.04 6.88 6.69
N GLY A 158 -24.93 5.56 6.92
CA GLY A 158 -25.22 4.55 5.92
C GLY A 158 -24.33 4.61 4.68
N LEU A 159 -23.06 4.98 4.83
CA LEU A 159 -22.10 4.99 3.73
C LEU A 159 -21.93 3.56 3.22
N ARG A 160 -22.16 3.36 1.91
CA ARG A 160 -21.98 2.07 1.26
C ARG A 160 -20.50 1.83 1.00
N VAL A 161 -19.96 0.80 1.63
CA VAL A 161 -18.55 0.44 1.51
C VAL A 161 -18.39 -1.05 1.24
N LYS A 162 -17.30 -1.41 0.57
CA LYS A 162 -16.83 -2.80 0.46
C LYS A 162 -15.58 -2.97 1.32
N LYS A 163 -15.57 -3.98 2.16
CA LYS A 163 -14.42 -4.32 3.00
C LYS A 163 -13.29 -4.86 2.13
N LEU A 164 -12.07 -4.32 2.25
CA LEU A 164 -10.87 -4.79 1.55
C LEU A 164 -9.99 -5.66 2.46
N THR A 165 -9.74 -5.16 3.67
CA THR A 165 -9.01 -5.85 4.74
C THR A 165 -9.78 -5.67 6.04
N GLU A 166 -9.21 -6.05 7.18
CA GLU A 166 -9.86 -5.89 8.49
C GLU A 166 -10.16 -4.42 8.83
N HIS A 167 -9.25 -3.51 8.47
CA HIS A 167 -9.31 -2.07 8.79
C HIS A 167 -9.30 -1.18 7.53
N THR A 168 -9.55 -1.73 6.35
CA THR A 168 -9.60 -0.95 5.10
C THR A 168 -10.90 -1.21 4.36
N TYR A 169 -11.59 -0.14 4.00
CA TYR A 169 -12.86 -0.14 3.30
C TYR A 169 -12.76 0.76 2.07
N MET A 170 -13.45 0.41 0.99
CA MET A 170 -13.57 1.26 -0.20
C MET A 170 -15.02 1.68 -0.43
N ILE A 171 -15.22 2.96 -0.76
CA ILE A 171 -16.54 3.50 -1.11
C ILE A 171 -16.99 2.91 -2.46
N VAL A 172 -18.29 2.62 -2.56
CA VAL A 172 -18.96 2.13 -3.78
C VAL A 172 -19.57 3.27 -4.58
#